data_AF-A0A9E3EIY8-F1
#
_entry.id   AF-A0A9E3EIY8-F1
#
_cell.length_a   1.000
_cell.length_b   1.000
_cell.length_c   1.000
_cell.angle_alpha   90.00
_cell.angle_beta   90.00
_cell.angle_gamma   90.00
#
_symmetry.space_group_name_H-M   'P 1'
#
loop_
_entity.id
_entity.type
_entity.pdbx_description
1 polymer ?
#
loop_
_entity_poly.entity_id
_entity_poly.type
_entity_poly.pdbx_seq_one_letter_code
_entity_poly.pdbx_strand_id
1 'polypeptide(L)'
;MYKIIQEDGAPIKAWIEGVPLEDAARKQLLNVAALPFIHSHVAAMPDVHWGMGATVGSVIATKAAIIPAAVGVDIGCGMVAARTSLVASDLPDNLSGVRAAVEKAVPHGR
;
A
#
# COMPACT_ATOMS: atom_id res chain seq x y z
N MET A 1 8.68 16.40 1.05
CA MET A 1 9.31 16.15 2.37
C MET A 1 8.27 15.44 3.25
N TYR A 2 8.60 14.68 4.31
CA TYR A 2 7.54 14.10 5.17
C TYR A 2 7.10 15.10 6.25
N LYS A 3 5.82 15.03 6.65
CA LYS A 3 5.28 15.73 7.83
C LYS A 3 5.27 14.79 9.02
N ILE A 4 5.42 15.33 10.23
CA ILE A 4 5.24 14.57 11.47
C ILE A 4 3.82 14.80 11.97
N ILE A 5 3.08 13.71 12.18
CA ILE A 5 1.82 13.71 12.90
C ILE A 5 2.08 13.00 14.22
N GLN A 6 1.84 13.67 15.34
CA GLN A 6 2.10 13.11 16.66
C GLN A 6 1.03 13.58 17.64
N GLU A 7 0.43 12.61 18.32
CA GLU A 7 -0.42 12.79 19.50
C GLU A 7 0.15 11.86 20.58
N ASP A 8 -0.58 10.83 20.99
CA ASP A 8 -0.11 9.79 21.90
C ASP A 8 0.54 8.62 21.15
N GLY A 9 1.67 8.10 21.67
CA GLY A 9 2.38 6.95 21.12
C GLY A 9 3.58 7.30 20.22
N ALA A 10 3.91 6.41 19.29
CA ALA A 10 5.02 6.61 18.36
C ALA A 10 4.69 7.73 17.34
N PRO A 11 5.65 8.53 16.88
CA PRO A 11 5.40 9.53 15.84
C PRO A 11 4.98 8.86 14.52
N ILE A 12 4.14 9.53 13.74
CA ILE A 12 3.80 9.12 12.37
C ILE A 12 4.57 10.02 11.39
N LYS A 13 5.35 9.43 10.50
CA LYS A 13 5.98 10.12 9.36
C LYS A 13 5.07 9.99 8.14
N ALA A 14 4.53 11.09 7.64
CA ALA A 14 3.54 11.08 6.58
C ALA A 14 4.06 11.76 5.30
N TRP A 15 4.10 11.02 4.20
CA TRP A 15 4.47 11.51 2.86
C TRP A 15 3.23 11.90 2.05
N ILE A 16 2.40 12.77 2.61
CA ILE A 16 1.07 13.12 2.07
C ILE A 16 1.03 14.59 1.59
N GLU A 17 2.16 15.13 1.16
CA GLU A 17 2.22 16.50 0.66
C GLU A 17 1.41 16.63 -0.65
N GLY A 18 0.36 17.45 -0.63
CA GLY A 18 -0.56 17.60 -1.77
C GLY A 18 -1.62 16.50 -1.89
N VAL A 19 -1.70 15.56 -0.93
CA VAL A 19 -2.70 14.49 -0.93
C VAL A 19 -3.59 14.62 0.31
N PRO A 20 -4.94 14.58 0.16
CA PRO A 20 -5.84 14.61 1.32
C PRO A 20 -5.70 13.33 2.14
N LEU A 21 -5.74 13.47 3.46
CA LEU A 21 -5.84 12.36 4.40
C LEU A 21 -7.24 12.38 5.02
N GLU A 22 -8.00 11.30 4.82
CA GLU A 22 -9.32 11.14 5.42
C GLU A 22 -9.25 11.05 6.95
N ASP A 23 -10.21 11.64 7.65
CA ASP A 23 -10.24 11.62 9.12
C ASP A 23 -10.26 10.19 9.69
N ALA A 24 -10.96 9.27 9.01
CA ALA A 24 -10.99 7.86 9.39
C ALA A 24 -9.61 7.20 9.28
N ALA A 25 -8.87 7.47 8.19
CA ALA A 25 -7.51 6.99 8.00
C ALA A 25 -6.54 7.62 9.01
N ARG A 26 -6.67 8.93 9.28
CA ARG A 26 -5.90 9.64 10.31
C ARG A 26 -6.09 9.01 11.68
N LYS A 27 -7.34 8.78 12.09
CA LYS A 27 -7.66 8.13 13.37
C LYS A 27 -7.09 6.72 13.44
N GLN A 28 -7.16 5.96 12.35
CA GLN A 28 -6.60 4.61 12.30
C GLN A 28 -5.07 4.61 12.44
N LEU A 29 -4.36 5.54 11.79
CA LEU A 29 -2.91 5.71 11.97
C LEU A 29 -2.56 6.03 13.42
N LEU A 30 -3.31 6.93 14.07
CA LEU A 30 -3.11 7.30 15.48
C LEU A 30 -3.33 6.11 16.42
N ASN A 31 -4.40 5.33 16.20
CA ASN A 31 -4.67 4.12 16.99
C ASN A 31 -3.52 3.10 16.87
N VAL A 32 -2.99 2.89 15.64
CA VAL A 32 -1.85 1.99 15.42
C VAL A 32 -0.59 2.53 16.08
N ALA A 33 -0.32 3.83 15.95
CA ALA A 33 0.83 4.49 16.54
C ALA A 33 0.85 4.43 18.08
N ALA A 34 -0.32 4.36 18.71
CA ALA A 34 -0.49 4.20 20.15
C ALA A 34 -0.20 2.77 20.67
N LEU A 35 -0.01 1.78 19.80
CA LEU A 35 0.28 0.41 20.24
C LEU A 35 1.65 0.34 20.94
N PRO A 36 1.77 -0.39 22.06
CA PRO A 36 2.95 -0.33 22.94
C PRO A 36 4.20 -0.99 22.34
N PHE A 37 4.04 -1.73 21.25
CA PHE A 37 5.11 -2.47 20.58
C PHE A 37 5.49 -1.85 19.22
N ILE A 38 5.02 -0.66 18.87
CA ILE A 38 5.51 0.05 17.69
C ILE A 38 7.00 0.36 17.84
N HIS A 39 7.77 0.08 16.79
CA HIS A 39 9.18 0.39 16.73
C HIS A 39 9.41 1.73 16.04
N SER A 40 9.93 2.71 16.78
CA SER A 40 10.37 4.04 16.29
C SER A 40 9.25 4.95 15.76
N HIS A 41 8.50 4.55 14.73
CA HIS A 41 7.46 5.36 14.09
C HIS A 41 6.55 4.48 13.23
N VAL A 42 5.38 5.01 12.88
CA VAL A 42 4.57 4.53 11.75
C VAL A 42 4.88 5.40 10.53
N ALA A 43 4.98 4.81 9.34
CA ALA A 43 5.13 5.56 8.11
C ALA A 43 3.84 5.49 7.28
N ALA A 44 3.31 6.65 6.87
CA ALA A 44 2.15 6.77 6.00
C ALA A 44 2.60 7.22 4.60
N MET A 45 2.33 6.39 3.60
CA MET A 45 2.68 6.62 2.20
C MET A 45 1.68 7.58 1.54
N PRO A 46 1.99 8.14 0.35
CA PRO A 46 1.09 9.07 -0.34
C PRO A 46 -0.28 8.49 -0.71
N ASP A 47 -0.38 7.17 -0.84
CA ASP A 47 -1.61 6.42 -1.15
C ASP A 47 -2.37 5.93 0.09
N VAL A 48 -2.00 6.44 1.28
CA VAL A 48 -2.61 6.02 2.54
C VAL A 48 -4.10 6.31 2.56
N HIS A 49 -4.90 5.31 2.92
CA HIS A 49 -6.34 5.43 3.08
C HIS A 49 -6.86 4.44 4.11
N TRP A 50 -8.13 4.58 4.48
CA TRP A 50 -8.76 3.71 5.46
C TRP A 50 -8.74 2.25 4.97
N GLY A 51 -8.43 1.32 5.87
CA GLY A 51 -8.44 -0.11 5.59
C GLY A 51 -9.08 -0.93 6.70
N MET A 52 -9.30 -2.22 6.45
CA MET A 52 -9.81 -3.13 7.47
C MET A 52 -8.69 -3.50 8.46
N GLY A 53 -8.77 -2.96 9.68
CA GLY A 53 -7.81 -3.23 10.76
C GLY A 53 -6.68 -2.19 10.82
N ALA A 54 -5.86 -2.10 9.78
CA ALA A 54 -4.88 -1.02 9.61
C ALA A 54 -5.14 -0.23 8.31
N THR A 55 -4.53 0.95 8.16
CA THR A 55 -4.59 1.69 6.91
C THR A 55 -3.82 0.96 5.81
N VAL A 56 -4.35 0.99 4.59
CA VAL A 56 -3.58 0.66 3.39
C VAL A 56 -2.56 1.77 3.16
N GLY A 57 -1.40 1.45 2.57
CA GLY A 57 -0.35 2.45 2.34
C GLY A 57 0.38 2.86 3.62
N SER A 58 0.53 1.96 4.60
CA SER A 58 1.31 2.21 5.81
C SER A 58 2.42 1.18 6.04
N VAL A 59 3.49 1.60 6.71
CA VAL A 59 4.55 0.71 7.20
C VAL A 59 4.56 0.79 8.71
N ILE A 60 4.40 -0.38 9.35
CA ILE A 60 4.23 -0.54 10.79
C ILE A 60 5.30 -1.53 11.27
N ALA A 61 6.44 -1.00 11.73
CA ALA A 61 7.46 -1.82 12.35
C ALA A 61 7.10 -2.11 13.81
N THR A 62 7.22 -3.36 14.25
CA THR A 62 6.87 -3.80 15.60
C THR A 62 8.06 -4.46 16.30
N LYS A 63 8.06 -4.46 17.64
CA LYS A 63 8.99 -5.24 18.47
C LYS A 63 8.27 -6.42 19.10
N ALA A 64 8.75 -7.63 18.83
CA ALA A 64 8.26 -8.87 19.46
C ALA A 64 6.73 -9.09 19.36
N ALA A 65 6.09 -8.54 18.33
CA ALA A 65 4.65 -8.63 18.10
C ALA A 65 4.34 -8.69 16.60
N ILE A 66 3.27 -9.39 16.23
CA ILE A 66 2.73 -9.45 14.86
C ILE A 66 1.30 -8.91 14.90
N ILE A 67 0.92 -8.11 13.91
CA ILE A 67 -0.46 -7.62 13.72
C ILE A 67 -0.98 -8.23 12.42
N PRO A 68 -1.71 -9.36 12.44
CA PRO A 68 -2.20 -9.99 11.20
C PRO A 68 -3.05 -9.05 10.34
N ALA A 69 -3.89 -8.24 10.96
CA ALA A 69 -4.74 -7.27 10.25
C ALA A 69 -3.95 -6.14 9.57
N ALA A 70 -2.68 -5.92 9.93
CA ALA A 70 -1.81 -4.95 9.26
C ALA A 70 -1.16 -5.51 7.98
N VAL A 71 -1.19 -6.84 7.78
CA VAL A 71 -0.71 -7.47 6.54
C VAL A 71 -1.74 -7.36 5.42
N GLY A 72 -3.03 -7.43 5.77
CA GLY A 72 -4.14 -7.43 4.83
C GLY A 72 -4.74 -8.83 4.64
N VAL A 73 -5.92 -8.86 4.02
CA VAL A 73 -6.66 -10.12 3.78
C VAL A 73 -6.10 -10.93 2.60
N ASP A 74 -5.49 -10.25 1.62
CA ASP A 74 -4.84 -10.84 0.46
C ASP A 74 -3.33 -10.90 0.69
N ILE A 75 -2.90 -11.88 1.49
CA ILE A 75 -1.50 -12.03 1.89
C ILE A 75 -0.66 -12.44 0.68
N GLY A 76 0.36 -11.63 0.38
CA GLY A 76 1.21 -11.83 -0.80
C GLY A 76 0.71 -11.11 -2.04
N CYS A 77 -0.36 -10.31 -1.92
CA CYS A 77 -0.74 -9.34 -2.95
C CYS A 77 0.48 -8.47 -3.30
N GLY A 78 0.75 -8.34 -4.59
CA GLY A 78 1.93 -7.66 -5.08
C GLY A 78 2.02 -7.72 -6.59
N MET A 79 3.10 -7.17 -7.12
CA MET A 79 3.33 -7.05 -8.55
C MET A 79 4.60 -7.81 -8.96
N VAL A 80 4.55 -8.42 -10.13
CA VAL A 80 5.71 -8.94 -10.84
C VAL A 80 5.81 -8.25 -12.19
N ALA A 81 7.03 -7.89 -12.59
CA ALA A 81 7.31 -7.32 -13.90
C ALA A 81 8.39 -8.15 -14.60
N ALA A 82 8.14 -8.52 -15.85
CA ALA A 82 9.10 -9.21 -16.70
C ALA A 82 9.52 -8.27 -17.84
N ARG A 83 10.82 -7.97 -17.93
CA ARG A 83 11.36 -7.17 -19.03
C ARG A 83 11.43 -8.01 -20.29
N THR A 84 10.88 -7.49 -21.38
CA THR A 84 10.99 -8.08 -22.73
C THR A 84 12.09 -7.39 -23.53
N SER A 85 12.43 -7.95 -24.69
CA SER A 85 13.29 -7.30 -25.69
C SER A 85 12.53 -6.33 -26.59
N LEU A 86 11.20 -6.24 -26.46
CA LEU A 86 10.34 -5.41 -27.30
C LEU A 86 10.37 -3.95 -26.83
N VAL A 87 10.24 -3.04 -27.79
CA VAL A 87 10.04 -1.61 -27.57
C VAL A 87 8.64 -1.19 -28.02
N ALA A 88 8.24 0.05 -27.70
CA ALA A 88 6.91 0.55 -28.05
C ALA A 88 6.60 0.47 -29.55
N SER A 89 7.60 0.66 -30.42
CA SER A 89 7.45 0.55 -31.87
C SER A 89 7.25 -0.87 -32.40
N ASP A 90 7.53 -1.89 -31.59
CA ASP A 90 7.25 -3.28 -31.95
C ASP A 90 5.79 -3.67 -31.69
N LEU A 91 5.04 -2.81 -30.99
CA LEU A 91 3.64 -3.04 -30.63
C LEU A 91 2.70 -2.40 -31.66
N PRO A 92 1.55 -3.02 -31.94
CA PRO A 92 0.52 -2.40 -32.76
C PRO A 92 -0.12 -1.21 -32.03
N ASP A 93 -0.64 -0.24 -32.79
CA ASP A 93 -1.40 0.89 -32.22
C ASP A 93 -2.62 0.44 -31.40
N ASN A 94 -3.19 -0.72 -31.76
CA ASN A 94 -4.32 -1.32 -31.05
C ASN A 94 -3.89 -2.58 -30.30
N LEU A 95 -3.88 -2.50 -28.96
CA LEU A 95 -3.49 -3.59 -28.07
C LEU A 95 -4.61 -4.60 -27.76
N SER A 96 -5.80 -4.47 -28.35
CA SER A 96 -6.94 -5.38 -28.10
C SER A 96 -6.59 -6.86 -28.35
N GLY A 97 -5.84 -7.15 -29.42
CA GLY A 97 -5.38 -8.51 -29.72
C GLY A 97 -4.40 -9.06 -28.69
N VAL A 98 -3.48 -8.23 -28.19
CA VAL A 98 -2.53 -8.60 -27.14
C VAL A 98 -3.28 -8.89 -25.84
N ARG A 99 -4.19 -8.02 -25.44
CA ARG A 99 -5.02 -8.20 -24.25
C ARG A 99 -5.84 -9.50 -24.32
N ALA A 100 -6.52 -9.76 -25.44
CA ALA A 100 -7.31 -10.98 -25.62
C ALA A 100 -6.45 -12.26 -25.56
N ALA A 101 -5.22 -12.22 -26.08
CA ALA A 101 -4.27 -13.31 -25.97
C ALA A 101 -3.85 -13.56 -24.50
N VAL A 102 -3.62 -12.50 -23.72
CA VAL A 102 -3.30 -12.60 -22.29
C VAL A 102 -4.48 -13.19 -21.51
N GLU A 103 -5.70 -12.69 -21.69
CA GLU A 103 -6.90 -13.19 -21.01
C GLU A 103 -7.17 -14.67 -21.34
N LYS A 104 -6.87 -15.11 -22.57
CA LYS A 104 -6.96 -16.51 -22.96
C LYS A 104 -5.89 -17.39 -22.29
N ALA A 105 -4.66 -16.87 -22.13
CA ALA A 105 -3.52 -17.61 -21.61
C ALA A 105 -3.45 -17.63 -20.07
N VAL A 106 -3.98 -16.59 -19.41
CA VAL A 106 -3.95 -16.41 -17.96
C VAL A 106 -5.36 -16.60 -17.41
N PRO A 107 -5.65 -17.73 -16.73
CA PRO A 107 -6.95 -17.93 -16.09
C PRO A 107 -7.24 -16.81 -15.10
N HIS A 108 -8.43 -16.25 -15.18
CA HIS A 108 -8.92 -15.21 -14.28
C HIS A 108 -10.34 -15.57 -13.83
N GLY A 109 -10.76 -15.05 -12.68
CA GLY A 109 -12.15 -15.17 -12.23
C GLY A 109 -13.11 -14.63 -13.29
N ARG A 110 -14.24 -15.31 -13.48
CA ARG A 110 -15.34 -14.88 -14.36
C ARG A 110 -16.56 -14.56 -13.53
#